data_AF-A0A1V0GDN3-F1
#
_entry.id   AF-A0A1V0GDN3-F1
#
_cell.length_a   1.000
_cell.length_b   1.000
_cell.length_c   1.000
_cell.angle_alpha   90.00
_cell.angle_beta   90.00
_cell.angle_gamma   90.00
#
_symmetry.space_group_name_H-M   'P 1'
#
loop_
_entity.id
_entity.type
_entity.pdbx_description
1 polymer ?
#
loop_
_entity_poly.entity_id
_entity_poly.type
_entity_poly.pdbx_seq_one_letter_code
_entity_poly.pdbx_strand_id
1 'polypeptide(L)'
;MTKSNNIQIEDILNNIYNLILNPETTEEERNLLVTFKNEIEVGKKDNGELLAELRRAIQVLAVDNLSKGISLSSGLSELSKTLTEFQNESERNANLAIGLSSIAMFLR
;
A
#
# COMPACT_ATOMS: atom_id res chain seq x y z
N MET A 1 12.36 10.71 1.17
CA MET A 1 11.74 9.79 2.15
C MET A 1 12.57 9.82 3.42
N THR A 2 11.92 9.86 4.60
CA THR A 2 12.62 9.84 5.88
C THR A 2 13.03 8.40 6.24
N LYS A 3 14.01 8.23 7.14
CA LYS A 3 14.43 6.91 7.62
C LYS A 3 13.26 6.10 8.22
N SER A 4 12.28 6.77 8.82
CA SER A 4 11.07 6.15 9.37
C SER A 4 10.17 5.55 8.28
N ASN A 5 10.01 6.25 7.15
CA ASN A 5 9.17 5.78 6.04
C ASN A 5 9.76 4.51 5.39
N ASN A 6 11.09 4.40 5.33
CA ASN A 6 11.74 3.23 4.74
C ASN A 6 11.54 1.97 5.61
N ILE A 7 11.59 2.09 6.93
CA ILE A 7 11.33 0.98 7.86
C ILE A 7 9.87 0.52 7.73
N GLN A 8 8.91 1.45 7.68
CA GLN A 8 7.51 1.12 7.46
C GLN A 8 7.25 0.41 6.12
N ILE A 9 7.94 0.81 5.05
CA ILE A 9 7.84 0.15 3.75
C ILE A 9 8.38 -1.28 3.83
N GLU A 10 9.55 -1.49 4.45
CA GLU A 10 10.10 -2.84 4.64
C GLU A 10 9.14 -3.75 5.41
N ASP A 11 8.51 -3.25 6.48
CA ASP A 11 7.51 -3.99 7.24
C ASP A 11 6.27 -4.36 6.40
N ILE A 12 5.79 -3.43 5.58
CA ILE A 12 4.67 -3.68 4.65
C ILE A 12 5.06 -4.76 3.62
N LEU A 13 6.26 -4.68 3.05
CA LEU A 13 6.76 -5.67 2.10
C LEU A 13 6.89 -7.05 2.73
N ASN A 14 7.44 -7.13 3.94
CA ASN A 14 7.53 -8.38 4.69
C ASN A 14 6.15 -8.99 4.96
N ASN A 15 5.17 -8.17 5.33
CA ASN A 15 3.79 -8.63 5.51
C ASN A 15 3.22 -9.21 4.20
N ILE A 16 3.44 -8.54 3.07
CA ILE A 16 3.01 -9.03 1.75
C ILE A 16 3.65 -10.39 1.44
N TYR A 17 4.95 -10.56 1.66
CA TYR A 17 5.61 -11.85 1.46
C TYR A 17 5.04 -12.95 2.36
N ASN A 18 4.72 -12.64 3.62
CA ASN A 18 4.09 -13.60 4.52
C ASN A 18 2.68 -13.99 4.05
N LEU A 19 1.89 -13.04 3.55
CA LEU A 19 0.57 -13.31 2.97
C LEU A 19 0.67 -14.18 1.69
N ILE A 20 1.69 -13.97 0.86
CA ILE A 20 1.97 -14.83 -0.30
C ILE A 20 2.29 -16.27 0.09
N LEU A 21 2.73 -16.53 1.33
CA LEU A 21 3.00 -17.88 1.83
C LEU A 21 1.87 -18.43 2.71
N ASN A 22 0.93 -17.58 3.13
CA ASN A 22 -0.14 -17.97 4.02
C ASN A 22 -1.15 -18.90 3.30
N PRO A 23 -1.46 -20.10 3.82
CA PRO A 23 -2.46 -20.99 3.23
C PRO A 23 -3.89 -20.43 3.29
N GLU A 24 -4.19 -19.50 4.18
CA GLU A 24 -5.52 -18.87 4.31
C GLU A 24 -5.78 -17.79 3.24
N THR A 25 -4.73 -17.36 2.53
CA THR A 25 -4.86 -16.42 1.41
C THR A 25 -5.41 -17.14 0.18
N THR A 26 -6.49 -16.61 -0.38
CA THR A 26 -7.13 -17.21 -1.55
C THR A 26 -6.23 -17.10 -2.80
N GLU A 27 -6.50 -17.91 -3.82
CA GLU A 27 -5.69 -17.91 -5.05
C GLU A 27 -5.75 -16.56 -5.79
N GLU A 28 -6.93 -15.92 -5.85
CA GLU A 28 -7.09 -14.60 -6.47
C GLU A 28 -6.27 -13.53 -5.74
N GLU A 29 -6.33 -13.51 -4.41
CA GLU A 29 -5.55 -12.60 -3.58
C GLU A 29 -4.04 -12.86 -3.72
N ARG A 30 -3.63 -14.14 -3.73
CA ARG A 30 -2.23 -14.53 -3.91
C ARG A 30 -1.70 -14.08 -5.26
N ASN A 31 -2.47 -14.25 -6.33
CA ASN A 31 -2.09 -13.80 -7.68
C ASN A 31 -1.86 -12.29 -7.73
N LEU A 32 -2.72 -11.51 -7.05
CA LEU A 32 -2.56 -10.06 -6.93
C LEU A 32 -1.26 -9.70 -6.19
N LEU A 33 -0.97 -10.34 -5.06
CA LEU A 33 0.25 -10.09 -4.28
C LEU A 33 1.53 -10.53 -5.01
N VAL A 34 1.50 -11.65 -5.74
CA VAL A 34 2.63 -12.13 -6.56
C VAL A 34 2.89 -11.18 -7.74
N THR A 35 1.83 -10.66 -8.37
CA THR A 35 1.99 -9.67 -9.44
C THR A 35 2.71 -8.43 -8.92
N PHE A 36 2.30 -7.93 -7.75
CA PHE A 36 2.98 -6.83 -7.08
C PHE A 36 4.44 -7.12 -6.75
N LYS A 37 4.76 -8.31 -6.23
CA LYS A 37 6.15 -8.74 -5.98
C LYS A 37 6.99 -8.65 -7.26
N ASN A 38 6.47 -9.17 -8.38
CA ASN A 38 7.19 -9.17 -9.64
C ASN A 38 7.43 -7.74 -10.16
N GLU A 39 6.48 -6.82 -9.98
CA GLU A 39 6.64 -5.41 -10.34
C GLU A 39 7.75 -4.72 -9.52
N ILE A 40 7.91 -5.07 -8.24
CA ILE A 40 9.04 -4.61 -7.42
C ILE A 40 10.38 -5.11 -7.99
N GLU A 41 10.45 -6.41 -8.34
CA GLU A 41 11.68 -7.02 -8.89
C GLU A 41 12.08 -6.39 -10.23
N VAL A 42 11.11 -5.93 -11.02
CA VAL A 42 11.32 -5.20 -12.28
C VAL A 42 11.92 -3.80 -12.03
N GLY A 43 11.70 -3.20 -10.86
CA GLY A 43 12.38 -1.99 -10.41
C GLY A 43 12.08 -0.72 -11.21
N LYS A 44 10.98 -0.69 -11.98
CA LYS A 44 10.63 0.45 -12.86
C LYS A 44 9.88 1.58 -12.15
N LYS A 45 9.24 1.31 -11.01
CA LYS A 45 8.39 2.25 -10.27
C LYS A 45 8.90 2.44 -8.86
N ASP A 46 8.59 3.59 -8.26
CA ASP A 46 8.86 3.86 -6.85
C ASP A 46 7.98 2.97 -5.95
N ASN A 47 8.50 2.58 -4.79
CA ASN A 47 7.77 1.74 -3.85
C ASN A 47 6.45 2.39 -3.40
N GLY A 48 6.40 3.70 -3.21
CA GLY A 48 5.17 4.42 -2.86
C GLY A 48 4.11 4.34 -3.95
N GLU A 49 4.52 4.42 -5.22
CA GLU A 49 3.62 4.28 -6.37
C GLU A 49 3.08 2.85 -6.48
N LEU A 50 3.96 1.85 -6.35
CA LEU A 50 3.58 0.44 -6.36
C LEU A 50 2.60 0.11 -5.23
N LEU A 51 2.86 0.59 -4.02
CA LEU A 51 1.95 0.39 -2.88
C LEU A 51 0.58 1.05 -3.11
N ALA A 52 0.53 2.15 -3.88
CA ALA A 52 -0.72 2.77 -4.27
C ALA A 52 -1.51 1.99 -5.32
N GLU A 53 -0.82 1.40 -6.29
CA GLU A 53 -1.45 0.49 -7.23
C GLU A 53 -1.96 -0.77 -6.53
N LEU A 54 -1.18 -1.33 -5.60
CA LEU A 54 -1.58 -2.49 -4.81
C LEU A 54 -2.86 -2.21 -4.01
N ARG A 55 -2.92 -1.09 -3.29
CA ARG A 55 -4.12 -0.68 -2.55
C ARG A 55 -5.34 -0.57 -3.46
N ARG A 56 -5.19 0.04 -4.64
CA ARG A 56 -6.29 0.16 -5.62
C ARG A 56 -6.73 -1.21 -6.13
N ALA A 57 -5.79 -2.10 -6.44
CA ALA A 57 -6.10 -3.45 -6.87
C ALA A 57 -6.88 -4.23 -5.80
N ILE A 58 -6.48 -4.12 -4.53
CA ILE A 58 -7.20 -4.75 -3.40
C ILE A 58 -8.62 -4.17 -3.25
N GLN A 59 -8.80 -2.86 -3.43
CA GLN A 59 -10.13 -2.24 -3.38
C GLN A 59 -11.03 -2.70 -4.53
N VAL A 60 -10.48 -2.81 -5.74
CA VAL A 60 -11.22 -3.35 -6.90
C VAL A 60 -11.64 -4.78 -6.63
N LEU A 61 -10.72 -5.62 -6.10
CA LEU A 61 -11.04 -6.99 -5.71
C LEU A 61 -12.12 -7.05 -4.63
N ALA A 62 -12.08 -6.17 -3.63
CA ALA A 62 -13.09 -6.11 -2.58
C ALA A 62 -14.48 -5.77 -3.14
N VAL A 63 -14.56 -4.83 -4.08
CA VAL A 63 -15.82 -4.42 -4.74
C VAL A 63 -16.34 -5.55 -5.64
N ASP A 64 -15.46 -6.23 -6.37
CA ASP A 64 -15.83 -7.39 -7.19
C ASP A 64 -16.37 -8.53 -6.32
N ASN A 65 -15.69 -8.84 -5.22
CA ASN A 65 -16.10 -9.87 -4.26
C ASN A 65 -17.43 -9.53 -3.55
N LEU A 66 -17.72 -8.24 -3.32
CA LEU A 66 -19.00 -7.82 -2.76
C LEU A 66 -20.18 -8.28 -3.62
N SER A 67 -20.06 -8.20 -4.95
CA SER A 67 -21.09 -8.66 -5.88
C SER A 67 -21.30 -10.18 -5.85
N LYS A 68 -20.28 -10.93 -5.43
CA LYS A 68 -20.26 -12.39 -5.28
C LYS A 68 -20.66 -12.85 -3.87
N GLY A 69 -20.86 -11.93 -2.92
CA GLY A 69 -21.13 -12.25 -1.51
C GLY A 69 -19.91 -12.83 -0.77
N ILE A 70 -18.70 -12.55 -1.26
CA ILE A 70 -17.43 -13.04 -0.70
C ILE A 70 -16.72 -11.86 -0.02
N SER A 71 -16.04 -12.15 1.10
CA SER A 71 -15.19 -11.17 1.78
C SER A 71 -13.72 -11.43 1.45
N LEU A 72 -12.88 -10.39 1.54
CA LEU A 72 -11.43 -10.58 1.56
C LEU A 72 -11.01 -11.43 2.75
N SER A 73 -9.88 -12.13 2.62
CA SER A 73 -9.22 -12.77 3.75
C SER A 73 -8.85 -11.73 4.82
N SER A 74 -8.80 -12.19 6.07
CA SER A 74 -8.44 -11.35 7.23
C SER A 74 -7.10 -10.64 7.00
N GLY A 75 -6.11 -11.38 6.51
CA GLY A 75 -4.77 -10.86 6.22
C GLY A 75 -4.76 -9.77 5.13
N LEU A 76 -5.50 -9.97 4.04
CA LEU A 76 -5.55 -8.96 2.97
C LEU A 76 -6.36 -7.72 3.40
N SER A 77 -7.41 -7.92 4.20
CA SER A 77 -8.20 -6.83 4.78
C SER A 77 -7.36 -5.96 5.72
N GLU A 78 -6.52 -6.58 6.55
CA GLU A 78 -5.58 -5.88 7.42
C GLU A 78 -4.51 -5.13 6.62
N LEU A 79 -3.90 -5.78 5.62
CA LEU A 79 -2.97 -5.12 4.70
C LEU A 79 -3.60 -3.89 4.05
N SER A 80 -4.85 -3.99 3.58
CA SER A 80 -5.56 -2.85 2.97
C SER A 80 -5.70 -1.65 3.91
N LYS A 81 -5.88 -1.90 5.22
CA LYS A 81 -5.93 -0.83 6.24
C LYS A 81 -4.55 -0.20 6.42
N THR A 82 -3.51 -1.01 6.62
CA THR A 82 -2.13 -0.54 6.74
C THR A 82 -1.70 0.30 5.53
N LEU A 83 -2.03 -0.12 4.31
CA LEU A 83 -1.73 0.63 3.09
C LEU A 83 -2.46 1.97 3.03
N THR A 84 -3.69 2.03 3.53
CA THR A 84 -4.48 3.27 3.58
C THR A 84 -3.90 4.25 4.59
N GLU A 85 -3.52 3.77 5.78
CA GLU A 85 -2.89 4.59 6.82
C GLU A 85 -1.55 5.17 6.35
N PHE A 86 -0.70 4.34 5.74
CA PHE A 86 0.58 4.74 5.17
C PHE A 86 0.43 5.88 4.13
N GLN A 87 -0.56 5.77 3.25
CA GLN A 87 -0.82 6.82 2.25
C GLN A 87 -1.35 8.11 2.88
N ASN A 88 -2.28 8.00 3.82
CA ASN A 88 -2.82 9.18 4.51
C ASN A 88 -1.73 9.94 5.28
N GLU A 89 -0.80 9.22 5.92
CA GLU A 89 0.35 9.83 6.58
C GLU A 89 1.27 10.54 5.58
N SER A 90 1.55 9.88 4.45
CA SER A 90 2.36 10.46 3.37
C SER A 90 1.74 11.76 2.82
N GLU A 91 0.44 11.74 2.50
CA GLU A 91 -0.30 12.91 1.99
C GLU A 91 -0.35 14.05 3.02
N ARG A 92 -0.60 13.72 4.29
CA ARG A 92 -0.58 14.71 5.38
C ARG A 92 0.78 15.37 5.51
N ASN A 93 1.86 14.58 5.47
CA ASN A 93 3.22 15.09 5.56
C ASN A 93 3.56 16.00 4.37
N ALA A 94 3.13 15.65 3.16
CA ALA A 94 3.27 16.49 1.97
C ALA A 94 2.53 17.83 2.12
N ASN A 95 1.28 17.79 2.57
CA ASN A 95 0.46 18.99 2.78
C ASN A 95 1.06 19.92 3.86
N LEU A 96 1.61 19.36 4.94
CA LEU A 96 2.31 20.14 5.96
C LEU A 96 3.57 20.82 5.40
N ALA A 97 4.37 20.10 4.60
CA ALA A 97 5.56 20.67 3.97
C ALA A 97 5.22 21.83 3.01
N ILE A 98 4.14 21.69 2.25
CA ILE A 98 3.62 22.76 1.37
C ILE A 98 3.16 23.97 2.19
N GLY A 99 2.43 23.73 3.29
CA GLY A 99 1.98 24.79 4.20
C GLY A 99 3.15 25.57 4.81
N LEU A 100 4.17 24.87 5.31
CA LEU A 100 5.38 25.49 5.86
C LEU A 100 6.17 26.28 4.80
N SER A 101 6.29 25.73 3.59
CA SER A 101 6.97 26.40 2.46
C SER A 101 6.25 27.70 2.08
N SER A 102 4.91 27.68 2.10
CA SER A 102 4.08 28.86 1.79
C SER A 102 4.28 29.97 2.83
N ILE A 103 4.37 29.62 4.12
CA ILE A 103 4.67 30.59 5.20
C ILE A 103 6.08 31.16 5.02
N ALA A 104 7.08 30.30 4.75
CA ALA A 104 8.46 30.76 4.54
C ALA A 104 8.59 31.71 3.34
N MET A 105 7.84 31.48 2.26
CA MET A 105 7.80 32.39 1.10
C MET A 105 7.12 33.72 1.42
N PHE A 106 6.07 33.72 2.26
CA PHE A 106 5.41 34.95 2.70
C PHE A 106 6.29 35.81 3.62
N LEU A 107 7.15 35.20 4.43
CA LEU A 107 8.05 35.90 5.35
C LEU A 107 9.37 36.37 4.69
N ARG A 108 9.54 36.15 3.39
CA ARG A 108 10.71 36.55 2.60
C ARG A 108 10.49 37.88 1.90
#